data_AF-E0Q9M9-F1
#
_entry.id   AF-E0Q9M9-F1
#
_cell.length_a   1.000
_cell.length_b   1.000
_cell.length_c   1.000
_cell.angle_alpha   90.00
_cell.angle_beta   90.00
_cell.angle_gamma   90.00
#
_symmetry.space_group_name_H-M   'P 1'
#
loop_
_entity.id
_entity.type
_entity.pdbx_description
1 polymer ?
#
loop_
_entity_poly.entity_id
_entity_poly.type
_entity_poly.pdbx_seq_one_letter_code
_entity_poly.pdbx_strand_id
1 'polypeptide(L)'
;MNIKGVGIGRGVAVGPVIRMAAPLPEPSDAPRAEGIDAETEIIRVERSLALVNADLNRRAEEAANGDEGAQKAAPILQAIAMFASDPSLAQSIRNLIGQGKTAERAVLEGFAAVEDMFRAIGGYQAERAADLHDVGQRVIADLMGAPAPGLPVRKPRSCSLPKTCPRLIPPRST
;
A
#
# COMPACT_ATOMS: atom_id res chain seq x y z
N MET A 1 -1.04 28.22 -12.10
CA MET A 1 -2.09 27.29 -11.61
C MET A 1 -2.27 27.54 -10.12
N ASN A 2 -3.47 27.88 -9.66
CA ASN A 2 -3.74 28.18 -8.24
C ASN A 2 -4.49 26.97 -7.65
N ILE A 3 -3.84 26.19 -6.79
CA ILE A 3 -4.40 24.99 -6.19
C ILE A 3 -4.88 25.33 -4.78
N LYS A 4 -6.17 25.13 -4.50
CA LYS A 4 -6.77 25.30 -3.17
C LYS A 4 -7.03 23.92 -2.56
N GLY A 5 -6.77 23.77 -1.26
CA GLY A 5 -7.00 22.52 -0.52
C GLY A 5 -7.24 22.79 0.96
N VAL A 6 -7.60 21.74 1.71
CA VAL A 6 -7.80 21.81 3.17
C VAL A 6 -6.46 21.53 3.86
N GLY A 7 -5.99 22.48 4.67
CA GLY A 7 -4.73 22.34 5.41
C GLY A 7 -4.92 21.51 6.69
N ILE A 8 -4.19 20.40 6.81
CA ILE A 8 -4.20 19.53 8.00
C ILE A 8 -3.08 19.91 8.99
N GLY A 9 -2.10 20.71 8.56
CA GLY A 9 -0.97 21.19 9.36
C GLY A 9 -1.00 22.69 9.65
N ARG A 10 -0.29 23.13 10.69
CA ARG A 10 -0.20 24.56 11.10
C ARG A 10 1.02 25.31 10.52
N GLY A 11 1.81 24.65 9.68
CA GLY A 11 3.08 25.18 9.15
C GLY A 11 3.12 25.25 7.63
N VAL A 12 4.15 25.93 7.10
CA VAL A 12 4.43 26.03 5.66
C VAL A 12 5.70 25.23 5.37
N ALA A 13 5.65 24.35 4.36
CA ALA A 13 6.80 23.60 3.88
C ALA A 13 7.07 23.94 2.41
N VAL A 14 8.34 24.16 2.07
CA VAL A 14 8.80 24.39 0.69
C VAL A 14 9.82 23.33 0.35
N GLY A 15 9.58 22.58 -0.72
CA GLY A 15 10.45 21.51 -1.16
C GLY A 15 10.13 21.03 -2.57
N PRO A 16 11.02 20.22 -3.17
CA PRO A 16 10.77 19.63 -4.47
C PRO A 16 9.54 18.70 -4.41
N VAL A 17 8.69 18.78 -5.43
CA VAL A 17 7.52 17.90 -5.56
C VAL A 17 7.97 16.55 -6.08
N ILE A 18 7.59 15.48 -5.37
CA ILE A 18 7.76 14.13 -5.87
C ILE A 18 6.38 13.62 -6.30
N ARG A 19 6.28 13.12 -7.52
CA ARG A 19 5.04 12.54 -8.04
C ARG A 19 5.01 11.06 -7.71
N MET A 20 3.87 10.61 -7.21
CA MET A 20 3.57 9.18 -7.10
C MET A 20 3.64 8.52 -8.47
N ALA A 21 4.04 7.25 -8.50
CA ALA A 21 3.89 6.44 -9.70
C ALA A 21 2.42 6.42 -10.13
N ALA A 22 2.18 6.34 -11.44
CA ALA A 22 0.82 6.21 -11.95
C ALA A 22 0.18 4.93 -11.37
N PRO A 23 -1.13 4.94 -11.07
CA PRO A 23 -1.85 3.72 -10.70
C PRO A 23 -1.58 2.62 -11.73
N LEU A 24 -1.37 1.40 -11.26
CA LEU A 24 -1.21 0.26 -12.15
C LEU A 24 -2.48 0.13 -13.01
N PRO A 25 -2.34 -0.10 -14.33
CA PRO A 25 -3.50 -0.44 -15.13
C PRO A 25 -4.12 -1.72 -14.60
N GLU A 26 -5.45 -1.78 -14.54
CA GLU A 26 -6.15 -2.99 -14.14
C GLU A 26 -5.68 -4.17 -15.01
N PRO A 27 -5.32 -5.32 -14.40
CA PRO A 27 -4.97 -6.52 -15.14
C PRO A 27 -6.06 -6.89 -16.14
N SER A 28 -5.68 -7.15 -17.38
CA SER A 28 -6.62 -7.58 -18.42
C SER A 28 -7.29 -8.90 -18.00
N ASP A 29 -8.62 -8.97 -18.16
CA ASP A 29 -9.43 -10.19 -17.97
C ASP A 29 -9.27 -11.19 -19.12
N ALA A 30 -8.08 -11.20 -19.74
CA ALA A 30 -7.78 -12.12 -20.82
C ALA A 30 -7.59 -13.52 -20.23
N PRO A 31 -8.14 -14.57 -20.87
CA PRO A 31 -7.86 -15.93 -20.45
C PRO A 31 -6.36 -16.18 -20.49
N ARG A 32 -5.88 -17.00 -19.55
CA ARG A 32 -4.47 -17.41 -19.52
C ARG A 32 -4.08 -17.98 -20.88
N ALA A 33 -2.91 -17.59 -21.38
CA ALA A 33 -2.38 -18.13 -22.63
C ALA A 33 -2.30 -19.67 -22.54
N GLU A 34 -2.72 -20.37 -23.60
CA GLU A 34 -2.84 -21.85 -23.65
C GLU A 34 -1.51 -22.62 -23.44
N GLY A 35 -0.38 -21.93 -23.26
CA GLY A 35 0.94 -22.52 -23.00
C GLY A 35 1.50 -22.35 -21.57
N ILE A 36 0.78 -21.69 -20.66
CA ILE A 36 1.24 -21.48 -19.28
C ILE A 36 0.55 -22.48 -18.36
N ASP A 37 1.32 -23.25 -17.59
CA ASP A 37 0.78 -24.22 -16.64
C ASP A 37 0.21 -23.54 -15.38
N ALA A 38 -0.85 -24.12 -14.80
CA ALA A 38 -1.52 -23.58 -13.61
C ALA A 38 -0.57 -23.58 -12.41
N GLU A 39 0.22 -24.63 -12.27
CA GLU A 39 1.16 -24.78 -11.17
C GLU A 39 2.25 -23.70 -11.20
N THR A 40 2.70 -23.33 -12.41
CA THR A 40 3.72 -22.28 -12.59
C THR A 40 3.19 -20.92 -12.15
N GLU A 41 1.94 -20.60 -12.49
CA GLU A 41 1.29 -19.36 -12.04
C GLU A 41 1.03 -19.34 -10.53
N ILE A 42 0.60 -20.47 -9.96
CA ILE A 42 0.41 -20.60 -8.50
C ILE A 42 1.73 -20.35 -7.77
N ILE A 43 2.83 -20.97 -8.20
CA ILE A 43 4.16 -20.74 -7.61
C ILE A 43 4.57 -19.28 -7.72
N ARG A 44 4.27 -18.62 -8.86
CA ARG A 44 4.59 -17.19 -9.06
C ARG A 44 3.83 -16.31 -8.07
N VAL A 45 2.53 -16.56 -7.91
CA VAL A 45 1.69 -15.85 -6.93
C VAL A 45 2.15 -16.09 -5.51
N GLU A 46 2.42 -17.34 -5.12
CA GLU A 46 2.89 -17.67 -3.76
C GLU A 46 4.20 -16.98 -3.43
N ARG A 47 5.12 -16.88 -4.40
CA ARG A 47 6.37 -16.12 -4.24
C ARG A 47 6.08 -14.63 -4.02
N SER A 48 5.24 -14.02 -4.84
CA SER A 48 4.90 -12.60 -4.71
C SER A 48 4.17 -12.29 -3.40
N LEU A 49 3.25 -13.17 -2.97
CA LEU A 49 2.58 -13.06 -1.67
C LEU A 49 3.59 -13.16 -0.51
N ALA A 50 4.54 -14.10 -0.58
CA ALA A 50 5.58 -14.23 0.44
C ALA A 50 6.48 -12.98 0.51
N LEU A 51 6.85 -12.41 -0.64
CA LEU A 51 7.63 -11.18 -0.72
C LEU A 51 6.89 -9.99 -0.11
N VAL A 52 5.62 -9.80 -0.45
CA VAL A 52 4.80 -8.71 0.10
C VAL A 52 4.57 -8.89 1.60
N ASN A 53 4.31 -10.11 2.07
CA ASN A 53 4.19 -10.40 3.50
C ASN A 53 5.49 -10.10 4.27
N ALA A 54 6.64 -10.48 3.73
CA ALA A 54 7.93 -10.14 4.33
C ALA A 54 8.16 -8.62 4.37
N ASP A 55 7.80 -7.90 3.31
CA ASP A 55 7.90 -6.43 3.27
C ASP A 55 6.98 -5.75 4.28
N LEU A 56 5.73 -6.22 4.42
CA LEU A 56 4.78 -5.71 5.42
C LEU A 56 5.26 -5.95 6.85
N ASN A 57 5.79 -7.13 7.15
CA ASN A 57 6.34 -7.45 8.47
C ASN A 57 7.56 -6.57 8.79
N ARG A 58 8.49 -6.41 7.84
CA ARG A 58 9.64 -5.50 8.00
C ARG A 58 9.20 -4.07 8.28
N ARG A 59 8.19 -3.57 7.54
CA ARG A 59 7.65 -2.22 7.76
C ARG A 59 6.94 -2.09 9.10
N ALA A 60 6.25 -3.13 9.56
CA ALA A 60 5.62 -3.12 10.89
C ALA A 60 6.69 -3.03 12.00
N GLU A 61 7.80 -3.75 11.87
CA GLU A 61 8.95 -3.67 12.79
C GLU A 61 9.64 -2.30 12.76
N GLU A 62 9.89 -1.75 11.56
CA GLU A 62 10.44 -0.40 11.40
C GLU A 62 9.52 0.66 12.02
N ALA A 63 8.21 0.52 11.82
CA ALA A 63 7.21 1.42 12.38
C ALA A 63 7.16 1.33 13.91
N ALA A 64 7.31 0.12 14.47
CA ALA A 64 7.35 -0.09 15.92
C ALA A 64 8.56 0.58 16.59
N ASN A 65 9.67 0.73 15.86
CA ASN A 65 10.89 1.38 16.32
C ASN A 65 10.99 2.87 15.91
N GLY A 66 9.98 3.40 15.22
CA GLY A 66 9.97 4.77 14.68
C GLY A 66 9.37 5.81 15.64
N ASP A 67 9.05 7.00 15.09
CA ASP A 67 8.39 8.10 15.81
C ASP A 67 6.99 7.70 16.32
N GLU A 68 6.41 8.46 17.27
CA GLU A 68 5.08 8.17 17.85
C GLU A 68 3.97 7.95 16.80
N GLY A 69 4.05 8.64 15.66
CA GLY A 69 3.12 8.44 14.53
C GLY A 69 3.31 7.09 13.82
N ALA A 70 4.55 6.63 13.69
CA ALA A 70 4.87 5.33 13.10
C ALA A 70 4.50 4.17 14.05
N GLN A 71 4.73 4.34 15.35
CA GLN A 71 4.37 3.32 16.35
C GLN A 71 2.86 3.03 16.37
N LYS A 72 2.02 4.05 16.13
CA LYS A 72 0.57 3.87 15.98
C LYS A 72 0.16 3.11 14.71
N ALA A 73 1.00 3.14 13.67
CA ALA A 73 0.78 2.41 12.42
C ALA A 73 1.25 0.95 12.47
N ALA A 74 2.22 0.62 13.33
CA ALA A 74 2.75 -0.73 13.49
C ALA A 74 1.68 -1.83 13.72
N PRO A 75 0.73 -1.69 14.68
CA PRO A 75 -0.28 -2.73 14.91
C PRO A 75 -1.26 -2.86 13.73
N ILE A 76 -1.48 -1.78 12.97
CA ILE A 76 -2.32 -1.79 11.77
C ILE A 76 -1.63 -2.61 10.67
N LEU A 77 -0.35 -2.34 10.42
CA LEU A 77 0.45 -3.08 9.44
C LEU A 77 0.55 -4.56 9.77
N GLN A 78 0.68 -4.89 11.06
CA GLN A 78 0.73 -6.27 11.53
C GLN A 78 -0.61 -7.00 11.30
N ALA A 79 -1.74 -6.35 11.58
CA ALA A 79 -3.06 -6.92 11.29
C ALA A 79 -3.26 -7.16 9.78
N ILE A 80 -2.81 -6.22 8.94
CA ILE A 80 -2.88 -6.35 7.48
C ILE A 80 -2.01 -7.53 6.99
N ALA A 81 -0.80 -7.69 7.54
CA ALA A 81 0.08 -8.81 7.20
C ALA A 81 -0.54 -10.18 7.57
N MET A 82 -1.28 -10.24 8.69
CA MET A 82 -2.02 -11.45 9.06
C MET A 82 -3.09 -11.80 8.02
N PHE A 83 -3.85 -10.82 7.52
CA PHE A 83 -4.84 -11.05 6.46
C PHE A 83 -4.22 -11.48 5.13
N ALA A 84 -3.11 -10.85 4.74
CA ALA A 84 -2.38 -11.21 3.52
C ALA A 84 -1.73 -12.61 3.59
N SER A 85 -1.62 -13.19 4.80
CA SER A 85 -1.13 -14.55 5.05
C SER A 85 -2.24 -15.58 5.27
N ASP A 86 -3.52 -15.19 5.11
CA ASP A 86 -4.65 -16.09 5.36
C ASP A 86 -4.70 -17.25 4.34
N PRO A 87 -4.76 -18.52 4.78
CA PRO A 87 -4.88 -19.68 3.88
C PRO A 87 -6.10 -19.65 2.96
N SER A 88 -7.21 -19.02 3.40
CA SER A 88 -8.44 -18.90 2.61
C SER A 88 -8.28 -18.00 1.38
N LEU A 89 -7.48 -16.94 1.51
CA LEU A 89 -7.11 -16.05 0.40
C LEU A 89 -6.25 -16.83 -0.61
N ALA A 90 -5.22 -17.54 -0.14
CA ALA A 90 -4.37 -18.35 -0.99
C ALA A 90 -5.18 -19.43 -1.73
N GLN A 91 -6.13 -20.08 -1.06
CA GLN A 91 -6.99 -21.09 -1.68
C GLN A 91 -7.92 -20.49 -2.74
N SER A 92 -8.49 -19.31 -2.48
CA SER A 92 -9.36 -18.61 -3.43
C SER A 92 -8.61 -18.25 -4.70
N ILE A 93 -7.36 -17.77 -4.58
CA ILE A 93 -6.51 -17.45 -5.72
C ILE A 93 -6.15 -18.72 -6.51
N ARG A 94 -5.78 -19.82 -5.84
CA ARG A 94 -5.52 -21.11 -6.52
C ARG A 94 -6.74 -21.60 -7.31
N ASN A 95 -7.94 -21.50 -6.73
CA ASN A 95 -9.18 -21.90 -7.39
C ASN A 95 -9.45 -21.06 -8.66
N LEU A 96 -9.17 -19.75 -8.62
CA LEU A 96 -9.33 -18.85 -9.78
C LEU A 96 -8.31 -19.15 -10.88
N ILE A 97 -7.06 -19.46 -10.52
CA ILE A 97 -6.04 -19.90 -11.48
C ILE A 97 -6.44 -21.24 -12.11
N GLY A 98 -6.97 -22.18 -11.32
CA GLY A 98 -7.50 -23.46 -11.82
C GLY A 98 -8.67 -23.31 -12.79
N GLN A 99 -9.42 -22.20 -12.72
CA GLN A 99 -10.48 -21.85 -13.67
C GLN A 99 -9.95 -21.24 -14.99
N GLY A 100 -8.63 -21.08 -15.14
CA GLY A 100 -8.00 -20.55 -16.35
C GLY A 100 -7.77 -19.03 -16.35
N LYS A 101 -7.90 -18.37 -15.19
CA LYS A 101 -7.54 -16.95 -15.06
C LYS A 101 -6.03 -16.75 -14.96
N THR A 102 -5.57 -15.56 -15.33
CA THR A 102 -4.18 -15.13 -15.13
C THR A 102 -3.89 -14.91 -13.64
N ALA A 103 -2.63 -15.03 -13.22
CA ALA A 103 -2.22 -14.79 -11.83
C ALA A 103 -2.66 -13.40 -11.33
N GLU A 104 -2.49 -12.36 -12.14
CA GLU A 104 -2.81 -10.99 -11.77
C GLU A 104 -4.31 -10.79 -11.56
N ARG A 105 -5.14 -11.40 -12.42
CA ARG A 105 -6.59 -11.35 -12.32
C ARG A 105 -7.10 -12.15 -11.12
N ALA A 106 -6.52 -13.32 -10.89
CA ALA A 106 -6.87 -14.17 -9.76
C ALA A 106 -6.55 -13.49 -8.41
N VAL A 107 -5.43 -12.76 -8.33
CA VAL A 107 -5.09 -11.93 -7.17
C VAL A 107 -6.09 -10.78 -7.02
N LEU A 108 -6.37 -10.02 -8.08
CA LEU A 108 -7.31 -8.90 -8.03
C LEU A 108 -8.69 -9.34 -7.52
N GLU A 109 -9.23 -10.43 -8.06
CA GLU A 109 -10.53 -10.94 -7.66
C GLU A 109 -10.54 -11.58 -6.27
N GLY A 110 -9.46 -12.29 -5.90
CA GLY A 110 -9.31 -12.85 -4.57
C GLY A 110 -9.33 -11.78 -3.48
N PHE A 111 -8.61 -10.66 -3.71
CA PHE A 111 -8.63 -9.52 -2.80
C PHE A 111 -9.97 -8.77 -2.84
N ALA A 112 -10.59 -8.58 -4.02
CA ALA A 112 -11.89 -7.93 -4.16
C ALA A 112 -12.99 -8.65 -3.36
N ALA A 113 -13.01 -9.99 -3.36
CA ALA A 113 -13.96 -10.77 -2.58
C ALA A 113 -13.82 -10.54 -1.06
N VAL A 114 -12.58 -10.41 -0.58
CA VAL A 114 -12.30 -10.10 0.83
C VAL A 114 -12.69 -8.64 1.14
N GLU A 115 -12.38 -7.69 0.24
CA GLU A 115 -12.81 -6.30 0.40
C GLU A 115 -14.33 -6.16 0.51
N ASP A 116 -15.08 -6.85 -0.35
CA ASP A 116 -16.54 -6.81 -0.35
C ASP A 116 -17.12 -7.40 0.94
N MET A 117 -16.52 -8.46 1.47
CA MET A 117 -16.88 -9.01 2.78
C MET A 117 -16.66 -7.97 3.90
N PHE A 118 -15.54 -7.25 3.89
CA PHE A 118 -15.23 -6.22 4.89
C PHE A 118 -16.17 -5.01 4.78
N ARG A 119 -16.50 -4.61 3.55
CA ARG A 119 -17.49 -3.55 3.29
C ARG A 119 -18.88 -3.95 3.77
N ALA A 120 -19.28 -5.21 3.58
CA ALA A 120 -20.58 -5.71 4.01
C ALA A 120 -20.73 -5.75 5.53
N ILE A 121 -19.65 -6.06 6.27
CA ILE A 121 -19.64 -6.02 7.75
C ILE A 121 -19.80 -4.58 8.27
N GLY A 122 -19.27 -3.59 7.55
CA GLY A 122 -19.40 -2.18 7.90
C GLY A 122 -18.53 -1.74 9.09
N GLY A 123 -18.69 -0.48 9.49
CA GLY A 123 -17.97 0.11 10.61
C GLY A 123 -16.45 0.20 10.39
N TYR A 124 -15.68 0.00 11.46
CA TYR A 124 -14.21 0.11 11.43
C TYR A 124 -13.54 -0.82 10.40
N GLN A 125 -14.15 -1.97 10.08
CA GLN A 125 -13.59 -2.91 9.11
C GLN A 125 -13.78 -2.45 7.65
N ALA A 126 -14.85 -1.71 7.36
CA ALA A 126 -15.07 -1.14 6.03
C ALA A 126 -14.04 -0.03 5.70
N GLU A 127 -13.60 0.74 6.70
CA GLU A 127 -12.52 1.73 6.53
C GLU A 127 -11.19 1.07 6.16
N ARG A 128 -10.99 -0.20 6.58
CA ARG A 128 -9.79 -1.00 6.31
C ARG A 128 -9.80 -1.72 4.96
N ALA A 129 -10.94 -1.75 4.26
CA ALA A 129 -11.00 -2.36 2.92
C ALA A 129 -10.03 -1.68 1.94
N ALA A 130 -9.81 -0.37 2.08
CA ALA A 130 -8.85 0.36 1.26
C ALA A 130 -7.39 -0.05 1.53
N ASP A 131 -7.07 -0.47 2.76
CA ASP A 131 -5.74 -0.96 3.12
C ASP A 131 -5.47 -2.33 2.45
N LEU A 132 -6.47 -3.22 2.40
CA LEU A 132 -6.39 -4.51 1.69
C LEU A 132 -6.24 -4.32 0.18
N HIS A 133 -6.95 -3.34 -0.38
CA HIS A 133 -6.82 -2.97 -1.78
C HIS A 133 -5.37 -2.57 -2.13
N ASP A 134 -4.73 -1.74 -1.30
CA ASP A 134 -3.35 -1.33 -1.50
C ASP A 134 -2.39 -2.52 -1.49
N VAL A 135 -2.61 -3.50 -0.61
CA VAL A 135 -1.82 -4.75 -0.58
C VAL A 135 -2.00 -5.56 -1.86
N GLY A 136 -3.24 -5.75 -2.31
CA GLY A 136 -3.52 -6.45 -3.58
C GLY A 136 -2.82 -5.78 -4.77
N GLN A 137 -2.86 -4.45 -4.83
CA GLN A 137 -2.16 -3.68 -5.87
C GLN A 137 -0.63 -3.85 -5.81
N ARG A 138 -0.04 -3.97 -4.61
CA ARG A 138 1.39 -4.25 -4.48
C ARG A 138 1.78 -5.65 -4.95
N VAL A 139 0.93 -6.65 -4.69
CA VAL A 139 1.14 -8.03 -5.19
C VAL A 139 1.05 -8.05 -6.72
N ILE A 140 0.07 -7.35 -7.30
CA ILE A 140 -0.06 -7.21 -8.76
C ILE A 140 1.16 -6.48 -9.35
N ALA A 141 1.65 -5.43 -8.68
CA ALA A 141 2.85 -4.71 -9.10
C ALA A 141 4.07 -5.63 -9.19
N ASP A 142 4.28 -6.45 -8.16
CA ASP A 142 5.39 -7.41 -8.09
C ASP A 142 5.27 -8.47 -9.20
N LEU A 143 4.07 -9.01 -9.42
CA LEU A 143 3.79 -9.96 -10.51
C LEU A 143 4.05 -9.35 -11.90
N MET A 144 3.72 -8.07 -12.09
CA MET A 144 3.96 -7.35 -13.34
C MET A 144 5.41 -6.83 -13.48
N GLY A 145 6.27 -7.02 -12.46
CA GLY A 145 7.63 -6.47 -12.43
C GLY A 145 7.67 -4.94 -12.40
N ALA A 146 6.57 -4.29 -12.01
CA ALA A 146 6.43 -2.85 -11.91
C ALA A 146 6.82 -2.38 -10.49
N PRO A 147 7.36 -1.16 -10.34
CA PRO A 147 7.61 -0.61 -9.01
C PRO A 147 6.29 -0.51 -8.23
N ALA A 148 6.26 -1.09 -7.03
CA ALA A 148 5.08 -1.09 -6.17
C ALA A 148 4.51 0.34 -6.00
N PRO A 149 3.18 0.52 -6.05
CA PRO A 149 2.57 1.79 -5.74
C PRO A 149 2.90 2.14 -4.28
N GLY A 150 3.65 3.23 -4.11
CA GLY A 150 4.20 3.60 -2.81
C GLY A 150 5.02 4.88 -2.89
N LEU A 151 5.23 5.50 -1.72
CA LEU A 151 6.03 6.71 -1.63
C LEU A 151 7.47 6.38 -2.07
N PRO A 152 8.02 7.05 -3.10
CA PRO A 152 9.41 6.87 -3.47
C PRO A 152 10.32 7.21 -2.29
N VAL A 153 11.14 6.25 -1.88
CA VAL A 153 12.03 6.39 -0.72
C VAL A 153 13.10 7.43 -1.05
N ARG A 154 13.07 8.57 -0.35
CA ARG A 154 14.11 9.60 -0.46
C ARG A 154 15.20 9.29 0.57
N LYS A 155 16.48 9.24 0.16
CA LYS A 155 17.59 9.35 1.14
C LYS A 155 17.39 10.66 1.92
N PRO A 156 17.44 10.65 3.27
CA PRO A 156 17.30 11.87 4.03
C PRO A 156 18.49 12.77 3.72
N ARG A 157 18.25 13.86 2.98
CA ARG A 157 19.11 15.04 3.10
C ARG A 157 18.60 15.77 4.33
N SER A 158 19.45 15.85 5.35
CA SER A 158 19.22 16.60 6.57
C SER A 158 18.48 17.90 6.25
N CYS A 159 17.25 18.02 6.74
CA CYS A 159 16.63 19.33 6.85
C CYS A 159 17.33 20.05 7.99
N SER A 160 18.49 20.66 7.70
CA SER A 160 19.03 21.72 8.55
C SER A 160 18.19 22.97 8.30
N LEU A 161 16.97 22.99 8.83
CA LEU A 161 16.32 24.25 9.12
C LEU A 161 17.14 24.89 10.24
N PRO A 162 17.67 26.12 10.07
CA PRO A 162 18.31 26.80 11.19
C PRO A 162 17.23 27.03 12.26
N LYS A 163 17.36 26.32 13.38
CA LYS A 163 16.79 26.76 14.65
C LYS A 163 17.41 28.12 14.97
N THR A 164 16.79 29.22 14.55
CA THR A 164 16.78 30.55 15.21
C THR A 164 16.22 31.64 14.30
N CYS A 165 15.10 32.24 14.72
CA CYS A 165 15.04 33.69 14.94
C CYS A 165 13.79 34.04 15.77
N PRO A 166 13.94 34.30 17.08
CA PRO A 166 12.91 34.94 17.87
C PRO A 166 12.91 36.47 17.63
N ARG A 167 11.72 37.07 17.76
CA ARG A 167 11.40 38.52 17.85
C ARG A 167 11.55 39.38 16.59
N LEU A 168 10.42 39.92 16.14
CA LEU A 168 10.15 41.37 16.19
C LEU A 168 8.63 41.62 16.14
N ILE A 169 7.99 41.70 17.31
CA ILE A 169 6.72 42.42 17.46
C ILE A 169 7.13 43.80 17.98
N PRO A 170 6.95 44.90 17.23
CA PRO A 170 7.14 46.23 17.78
C PRO A 170 6.01 46.55 18.77
N PRO A 171 6.28 47.25 19.89
CA PRO A 171 5.22 47.71 20.79
C PRO A 171 4.37 48.77 20.08
N ARG A 172 3.04 48.57 20.02
CA ARG A 172 2.11 49.65 19.69
C ARG A 172 2.05 50.61 20.87
N SER A 173 2.59 51.80 20.67
CA SER A 173 2.28 52.99 21.44
C SER A 173 0.96 53.58 20.96
N THR A 174 -0.05 53.61 21.84
CA THR A 174 -1.03 54.69 22.13
C THR A 174 -2.19 54.09 22.90
#